data_AF-A0A9D9L353-F1
#
_entry.id   AF-A0A9D9L353-F1
#
_cell.length_a   1.000
_cell.length_b   1.000
_cell.length_c   1.000
_cell.angle_alpha   90.00
_cell.angle_beta   90.00
_cell.angle_gamma   90.00
#
_symmetry.space_group_name_H-M   'P 1'
#
loop_
_entity.id
_entity.type
_entity.pdbx_description
1 polymer ?
#
loop_
_entity_poly.entity_id
_entity_poly.type
_entity_poly.pdbx_seq_one_letter_code
_entity_poly.pdbx_strand_id
1 'polypeptide(L)'
;MKTLKVISLTMFLVVEIILAIVMIGATVAPVGDSEPLGELPIMAAISGLFALEGIVGFGGLYRITQKRRLPYLTAWMMKISVGLAIIGLFVLQFELDDKSLDGVPLLFWAAAAVSLLITVIVCKKIRKGDTSYQTDVQQKVTSFVGTNAQMNYDAAAKEYFGGAVPEYISDIDNIRLWEYAAMPIALWLGWLIRHGLESDIFRQKFPGGDIDAVRGGMVSPVELLGRNNYALMPEDISEEGSKFNWYFNERTYQVYTPYIHSFQFDYYDIYCENGKYYCNGYDAAKAEKLYKVIDKEYECISLRGAMSCEDRKCESVWSDYFGCELDVYTDSQTDDSYVKACTDEVSHPSGELARAIRREMQMYADLYNERNAAYRTDAVTANTELFKPECIMVPYPFDGRLAYSVSGSFAPDDMGFEFSVLDGVVLGISAEYDAPDPWSEDSMQMWAIYKSDLSKMRRVLRTPKFMGGEDIEENTISLPTVLADFKEKCDRRIECMIKQGLLMDYEFVPEYNGEYGKISGIRVNAKANVDWISAFSGELKIPVGRM
;
A
#
# COMPACT_ATOMS: atom_id res chain seq x y z
N MET A 1 -7.23 -6.72 25.72
CA MET A 1 -5.77 -6.75 25.99
C MET A 1 -5.07 -5.38 25.98
N LYS A 2 -5.43 -4.42 25.09
CA LYS A 2 -4.81 -3.07 25.04
C LYS A 2 -5.00 -2.27 26.34
N THR A 3 -6.20 -2.27 26.91
CA THR A 3 -6.54 -1.57 28.16
C THR A 3 -5.67 -2.03 29.34
N LEU A 4 -5.45 -3.35 29.47
CA LEU A 4 -4.62 -3.92 30.53
C LEU A 4 -3.14 -3.48 30.44
N LYS A 5 -2.61 -3.37 29.21
CA LYS A 5 -1.23 -2.91 28.95
C LYS A 5 -1.03 -1.44 29.33
N VAL A 6 -2.03 -0.59 29.06
CA VAL A 6 -2.01 0.83 29.44
C VAL A 6 -2.08 0.97 30.96
N ILE A 7 -3.03 0.27 31.60
CA ILE A 7 -3.20 0.29 33.07
C ILE A 7 -1.90 -0.11 33.77
N SER A 8 -1.25 -1.20 33.32
CA SER A 8 0.01 -1.66 33.88
C SER A 8 1.12 -0.60 33.79
N LEU A 9 1.37 -0.02 32.60
CA LEU A 9 2.41 1.00 32.43
C LEU A 9 2.13 2.27 33.26
N THR A 10 0.87 2.68 33.37
CA THR A 10 0.48 3.82 34.19
C THR A 10 0.70 3.55 35.68
N MET A 11 0.37 2.36 36.18
CA MET A 11 0.63 1.99 37.58
C MET A 11 2.13 2.01 37.90
N PHE A 12 2.97 1.46 37.02
CA PHE A 12 4.43 1.50 37.19
C PHE A 12 4.96 2.93 37.18
N LEU A 13 4.50 3.78 36.26
CA LEU A 13 4.91 5.18 36.20
C LEU A 13 4.57 5.94 37.49
N VAL A 14 3.40 5.70 38.08
CA VAL A 14 3.01 6.32 39.35
C VAL A 14 3.92 5.88 40.49
N VAL A 15 4.23 4.58 40.58
CA VAL A 15 5.15 4.05 41.59
C VAL A 15 6.55 4.62 41.41
N GLU A 16 7.06 4.70 40.18
CA GLU A 16 8.38 5.26 39.85
C GLU A 16 8.50 6.74 40.24
N ILE A 17 7.46 7.54 39.98
CA ILE A 17 7.42 8.95 40.38
C ILE A 17 7.41 9.08 41.90
N ILE A 18 6.63 8.25 42.61
CA ILE A 18 6.60 8.26 44.07
C ILE A 18 7.98 7.90 44.63
N LEU A 19 8.61 6.84 44.11
CA LEU A 19 9.96 6.43 44.53
C LEU A 19 11.00 7.51 44.23
N ALA A 20 10.96 8.15 43.06
CA ALA A 20 11.85 9.26 42.72
C ALA A 20 11.71 10.42 43.72
N ILE A 21 10.47 10.82 44.06
CA ILE A 21 10.21 11.89 45.02
C ILE A 21 10.69 11.51 46.42
N VAL A 22 10.46 10.27 46.86
CA VAL A 22 10.91 9.77 48.17
C VAL A 22 12.44 9.78 48.25
N MET A 23 13.13 9.32 47.20
CA MET A 23 14.60 9.29 47.15
C MET A 23 15.19 10.70 47.11
N ILE A 24 14.63 11.62 46.32
CA ILE A 24 15.02 13.03 46.33
C ILE A 24 14.78 13.65 47.71
N GLY A 25 13.64 13.40 48.32
CA GLY A 25 13.33 13.85 49.68
C GLY A 25 14.35 13.35 50.71
N ALA A 26 14.71 12.07 50.63
CA ALA A 26 15.74 11.45 51.48
C ALA A 26 17.14 12.03 51.26
N THR A 27 17.45 12.57 50.07
CA THR A 27 18.73 13.27 49.81
C THR A 27 18.78 14.70 50.34
N VAL A 28 17.65 15.39 50.45
CA VAL A 28 17.59 16.83 50.75
C VAL A 28 17.26 17.10 52.23
N ALA A 29 16.55 16.20 52.91
CA ALA A 29 16.18 16.34 54.31
C ALA A 29 16.86 15.25 55.17
N PRO A 30 18.03 15.52 55.79
CA PRO A 30 18.52 14.63 56.85
C PRO A 30 17.53 14.66 58.01
N VAL A 31 17.04 13.48 58.41
CA VAL A 31 16.09 13.33 59.52
C VAL A 31 16.87 13.44 60.83
N GLY A 32 17.21 14.65 61.27
CA GLY A 32 17.92 14.90 62.53
C GLY A 32 19.42 14.53 62.50
N ASP A 33 20.00 14.22 63.66
CA ASP A 33 21.43 13.86 63.85
C ASP A 33 21.86 12.52 63.21
N SER A 34 21.00 11.89 62.41
CA SER A 34 21.37 10.69 61.65
C SER A 34 22.22 11.07 60.45
N GLU A 35 23.33 10.36 60.24
CA GLU A 35 24.13 10.44 59.02
C GLU A 35 23.23 10.31 57.78
N PRO A 36 23.52 11.03 56.67
CA PRO A 36 22.81 10.86 55.42
C PRO A 36 22.80 9.37 55.01
N LEU A 37 21.78 8.94 54.24
CA LEU A 37 21.54 7.56 53.79
C LEU A 37 22.61 7.00 52.79
N GLY A 38 23.87 7.38 53.01
CA GLY A 38 25.10 7.04 52.29
C GLY A 38 25.59 8.17 51.40
N GLU A 39 26.55 7.89 50.51
CA GLU A 39 27.28 8.94 49.81
C GLU A 39 26.38 9.75 48.86
N LEU A 40 26.40 11.08 49.00
CA LEU A 40 25.61 12.02 48.19
C LEU A 40 25.68 11.76 46.66
N PRO A 41 26.84 11.40 46.06
CA PRO A 41 26.92 11.09 44.64
C PRO A 41 26.12 9.85 44.22
N ILE A 42 26.08 8.81 45.05
CA ILE A 42 25.38 7.55 44.74
C ILE A 42 23.87 7.79 44.80
N MET A 43 23.40 8.54 45.80
CA MET A 43 21.98 8.86 45.92
C MET A 43 21.48 9.80 44.81
N ALA A 44 22.32 10.74 44.36
CA ALA A 44 22.04 11.56 43.19
C ALA A 44 21.95 10.70 41.91
N ALA A 45 22.83 9.71 41.75
CA ALA A 45 22.79 8.76 40.63
C ALA A 45 21.53 7.89 40.65
N ILE A 46 21.15 7.34 41.80
CA ILE A 46 19.91 6.55 41.97
C ILE A 46 18.68 7.39 41.61
N SER A 47 18.62 8.64 42.10
CA SER A 47 17.51 9.56 41.80
C SER A 47 17.42 9.87 40.29
N GLY A 48 18.56 10.08 39.62
CA GLY A 48 18.63 10.27 38.18
C GLY A 48 18.13 9.07 37.37
N LEU A 49 18.42 7.85 37.83
CA LEU A 49 17.93 6.63 37.17
C LEU A 49 16.42 6.41 37.36
N PHE A 50 15.85 6.72 38.53
CA PHE A 50 14.39 6.70 38.69
C PHE A 50 13.68 7.73 37.81
N ALA A 51 14.27 8.92 37.64
CA ALA A 51 13.75 9.90 36.68
C ALA A 51 13.81 9.37 35.24
N LEU A 52 14.87 8.65 34.88
CA LEU A 52 15.00 7.99 33.58
C LEU A 52 13.94 6.89 33.37
N GLU A 53 13.63 6.07 34.38
CA GLU A 53 12.53 5.10 34.31
C GLU A 53 11.19 5.77 34.03
N GLY A 54 10.92 6.90 34.70
CA GLY A 54 9.72 7.70 34.46
C GLY A 54 9.64 8.23 33.03
N ILE A 55 10.74 8.72 32.47
CA ILE A 55 10.82 9.17 31.06
C ILE A 55 10.56 7.99 30.11
N VAL A 56 11.12 6.81 30.39
CA VAL A 56 10.87 5.59 29.60
C VAL A 56 9.41 5.17 29.67
N GLY A 57 8.79 5.22 30.86
CA GLY A 57 7.36 4.93 31.06
C GLY A 57 6.46 5.89 30.28
N PHE A 58 6.72 7.19 30.37
CA PHE A 58 5.97 8.22 29.63
C PHE A 58 6.16 8.08 28.12
N GLY A 59 7.39 7.86 27.66
CA GLY A 59 7.70 7.60 26.26
C GLY A 59 7.00 6.34 25.73
N GLY A 60 6.88 5.29 26.55
CA GLY A 60 6.11 4.08 26.26
C GLY A 60 4.63 4.37 26.06
N LEU A 61 4.01 5.12 26.99
CA LEU A 61 2.61 5.53 26.90
C LEU A 61 2.34 6.42 25.67
N TYR A 62 3.19 7.41 25.42
CA TYR A 62 3.11 8.25 24.23
C TYR A 62 3.23 7.45 22.93
N ARG A 63 4.09 6.43 22.89
CA ARG A 63 4.20 5.54 21.72
C ARG A 63 2.97 4.65 21.55
N ILE A 64 2.31 4.24 22.64
CA ILE A 64 1.03 3.52 22.59
C ILE A 64 -0.07 4.39 21.99
N THR A 65 -0.19 5.66 22.43
CA THR A 65 -1.20 6.59 21.89
C THR A 65 -0.96 6.91 20.43
N GLN A 66 0.31 6.97 20.00
CA GLN A 66 0.71 7.14 18.60
C GLN A 66 0.65 5.86 17.76
N LYS A 67 0.04 4.77 18.26
CA LYS A 67 -0.09 3.47 17.58
C LYS A 67 1.24 2.94 16.99
N ARG A 68 2.38 3.23 17.63
CA ARG A 68 3.69 2.71 17.19
C ARG A 68 3.74 1.19 17.41
N ARG A 69 4.63 0.48 16.71
CA ARG A 69 4.80 -0.98 16.82
C ARG A 69 5.51 -1.38 18.13
N LEU A 70 5.01 -2.45 18.75
CA LEU A 70 5.52 -3.06 19.99
C LEU A 70 5.97 -2.08 21.10
N PRO A 71 5.21 -0.99 21.38
CA PRO A 71 5.66 0.09 22.24
C PRO A 71 5.81 -0.38 23.69
N TYR A 72 4.93 -1.30 24.10
CA TYR A 72 4.94 -1.95 25.40
C TYR A 72 6.23 -2.76 25.63
N LEU A 73 6.61 -3.61 24.66
CA LEU A 73 7.80 -4.44 24.77
C LEU A 73 9.07 -3.59 24.86
N THR A 74 9.19 -2.56 24.01
CA THR A 74 10.35 -1.66 24.04
C THR A 74 10.46 -0.87 25.34
N ALA A 75 9.33 -0.41 25.89
CA ALA A 75 9.30 0.28 27.18
C ALA A 75 9.72 -0.64 28.33
N TRP A 76 9.24 -1.89 28.34
CA TRP A 76 9.61 -2.87 29.36
C TRP A 76 11.08 -3.26 29.32
N MET A 77 11.65 -3.48 28.14
CA MET A 77 13.07 -3.82 28.03
C MET A 77 13.97 -2.66 28.48
N MET A 78 13.60 -1.42 28.16
CA MET A 78 14.30 -0.24 28.66
C MET A 78 14.18 -0.11 30.18
N LYS A 79 13.00 -0.36 30.76
CA LYS A 79 12.82 -0.37 32.22
C LYS A 79 13.67 -1.44 32.90
N ILE A 80 13.73 -2.65 32.35
CA ILE A 80 14.60 -3.72 32.88
C ILE A 80 16.07 -3.29 32.88
N SER A 81 16.55 -2.66 31.81
CA SER A 81 17.91 -2.13 31.75
C SER A 81 18.20 -1.07 32.83
N VAL A 82 17.27 -0.13 33.04
CA VAL A 82 17.45 0.92 34.04
C VAL A 82 17.34 0.35 35.46
N GLY A 83 16.37 -0.53 35.71
CA GLY A 83 16.20 -1.22 37.00
C GLY A 83 17.42 -2.05 37.41
N LEU A 84 18.07 -2.75 36.48
CA LEU A 84 19.33 -3.46 36.74
C LEU A 84 20.46 -2.49 37.12
N ALA A 85 20.52 -1.31 36.51
CA ALA A 85 21.50 -0.28 36.88
C ALA A 85 21.23 0.30 38.28
N ILE A 86 19.96 0.50 38.64
CA ILE A 86 19.53 0.92 39.98
C ILE A 86 19.93 -0.12 41.03
N ILE A 87 19.68 -1.41 40.78
CA ILE A 87 20.08 -2.50 41.69
C ILE A 87 21.60 -2.51 41.88
N GLY A 88 22.38 -2.35 40.79
CA GLY A 88 23.84 -2.26 40.88
C GLY A 88 24.31 -1.13 41.79
N LEU A 89 23.66 0.05 41.74
CA LEU A 89 23.97 1.17 42.64
C LEU A 89 23.55 0.90 44.09
N PHE A 90 22.41 0.24 44.32
CA PHE A 90 22.01 -0.16 45.68
C PHE A 90 23.01 -1.13 46.29
N VAL A 91 23.47 -2.14 45.55
CA VAL A 91 24.48 -3.10 46.05
C VAL A 91 25.80 -2.38 46.38
N LEU A 92 26.16 -1.35 45.62
CA LEU A 92 27.35 -0.53 45.86
C LEU A 92 27.19 0.37 47.11
N GLN A 93 25.99 0.91 47.34
CA GLN A 93 25.69 1.76 48.50
C GLN A 93 25.71 0.99 49.84
N PHE A 94 25.28 -0.26 49.83
CA PHE A 94 25.11 -1.04 51.06
C PHE A 94 26.40 -1.73 51.54
N GLU A 95 27.58 -1.36 51.00
CA GLU A 95 28.92 -1.88 51.34
C GLU A 95 28.84 -3.21 52.09
N LEU A 96 28.53 -4.28 51.35
CA LEU A 96 28.45 -5.60 51.97
C LEU A 96 29.88 -5.95 52.39
N ASP A 97 30.15 -5.96 53.70
CA ASP A 97 31.45 -6.22 54.38
C ASP A 97 32.18 -7.52 53.91
N ASP A 98 31.53 -8.29 53.06
CA ASP A 98 32.02 -9.51 52.47
C ASP A 98 32.70 -9.23 51.12
N LYS A 99 34.04 -9.27 51.12
CA LYS A 99 34.91 -9.14 49.92
C LYS A 99 34.58 -10.13 48.79
N SER A 100 33.75 -11.14 49.05
CA SER A 100 33.25 -12.04 48.01
C SER A 100 32.24 -11.38 47.06
N LEU A 101 31.73 -10.19 47.37
CA LEU A 101 30.67 -9.50 46.62
C LEU A 101 31.14 -8.30 45.79
N ASP A 102 32.45 -7.99 45.78
CA ASP A 102 33.05 -6.87 45.03
C ASP A 102 32.75 -6.89 43.52
N GLY A 103 32.41 -8.05 42.96
CA GLY A 103 32.04 -8.22 41.55
C GLY A 103 30.54 -8.07 41.24
N VAL A 104 29.67 -8.03 42.24
CA VAL A 104 28.21 -8.07 42.04
C VAL A 104 27.64 -6.81 41.37
N PRO A 105 28.04 -5.57 41.75
CA PRO A 105 27.62 -4.37 41.04
C PRO A 105 28.00 -4.40 39.55
N LEU A 106 29.20 -4.90 39.23
CA LEU A 106 29.69 -5.02 37.86
C LEU A 106 28.84 -6.00 37.03
N LEU A 107 28.38 -7.11 37.64
CA LEU A 107 27.48 -8.06 36.98
C LEU A 107 26.12 -7.42 36.63
N PHE A 108 25.54 -6.63 37.54
CA PHE A 108 24.28 -5.92 37.28
C PHE A 108 24.42 -4.86 36.19
N TRP A 109 25.53 -4.10 36.16
CA TRP A 109 25.79 -3.13 35.11
C TRP A 109 26.09 -3.79 33.76
N ALA A 110 26.82 -4.91 33.75
CA ALA A 110 27.01 -5.71 32.54
C ALA A 110 25.68 -6.24 32.00
N ALA A 111 24.80 -6.75 32.87
CA ALA A 111 23.46 -7.19 32.50
C ALA A 111 22.58 -6.05 31.97
N ALA A 112 22.65 -4.86 32.58
CA ALA A 112 21.96 -3.67 32.11
C ALA A 112 22.39 -3.27 30.68
N ALA A 113 23.71 -3.28 30.42
CA ALA A 113 24.29 -2.99 29.11
C ALA A 113 23.89 -4.01 28.04
N VAL A 114 23.91 -5.30 28.38
CA VAL A 114 23.47 -6.39 27.48
C VAL A 114 21.99 -6.24 27.15
N SER A 115 21.14 -6.00 28.15
CA SER A 115 19.69 -5.76 27.94
C SER A 115 19.44 -4.54 27.04
N LEU A 116 20.22 -3.46 27.21
CA LEU A 116 20.11 -2.27 26.36
C LEU A 116 20.51 -2.57 24.92
N LEU A 117 21.58 -3.33 24.72
CA LEU A 117 22.04 -3.76 23.40
C LEU A 117 20.98 -4.62 22.69
N ILE A 118 20.37 -5.58 23.40
CA ILE A 118 19.27 -6.39 22.88
C ILE A 118 18.09 -5.49 22.49
N THR A 119 17.74 -4.51 23.33
CA THR A 119 16.69 -3.51 23.03
C THR A 119 16.98 -2.78 21.72
N VAL A 120 18.21 -2.30 21.53
CA VAL A 120 18.63 -1.61 20.30
C VAL A 120 18.56 -2.53 19.09
N ILE A 121 19.01 -3.79 19.20
CA ILE A 121 18.95 -4.78 18.12
C ILE A 121 17.51 -5.10 17.74
N VAL A 122 16.63 -5.32 18.72
CA VAL A 122 15.20 -5.56 18.49
C VAL A 122 14.56 -4.34 17.82
N CYS A 123 14.85 -3.12 18.30
CA CYS A 123 14.37 -1.89 17.66
C CYS A 123 14.87 -1.73 16.21
N LYS A 124 16.14 -2.08 15.93
CA LYS A 124 16.71 -2.05 14.58
C LYS A 124 16.12 -3.12 13.67
N LYS A 125 15.88 -4.34 14.17
CA LYS A 125 15.24 -5.43 13.40
C LYS A 125 13.78 -5.10 13.10
N ILE A 126 13.03 -4.56 14.07
CA ILE A 126 11.65 -4.09 13.84
C ILE A 126 11.63 -2.98 12.77
N ARG A 127 12.59 -2.06 12.80
CA ARG A 127 12.72 -1.02 11.74
C ARG A 127 13.10 -1.59 10.36
N LYS A 128 13.86 -2.68 10.31
CA LYS A 128 14.29 -3.33 9.06
C LYS A 128 13.29 -4.37 8.53
N GLY A 129 12.41 -4.90 9.39
CA GLY A 129 11.43 -5.93 9.04
C GLY A 129 10.24 -5.44 8.22
N ASP A 130 10.18 -4.15 7.85
CA ASP A 130 9.11 -3.58 7.02
C ASP A 130 9.51 -3.51 5.54
N THR A 131 9.80 -4.67 4.96
CA THR A 131 9.71 -4.87 3.50
C THR A 131 8.84 -6.06 3.12
N SER A 132 8.13 -6.67 4.08
CA SER A 132 7.01 -7.55 3.75
C SER A 132 5.79 -6.67 3.50
N TYR A 133 5.42 -6.58 2.22
CA TYR A 133 4.09 -6.22 1.72
C TYR A 133 3.00 -6.63 2.72
N GLN A 134 2.55 -5.70 3.55
CA GLN A 134 1.26 -5.82 4.22
C GLN A 134 0.29 -4.99 3.40
N THR A 135 -0.54 -5.72 2.68
CA THR A 135 -1.76 -5.39 1.93
C THR A 135 -2.87 -4.81 2.82
N ASP A 136 -2.50 -3.99 3.81
CA ASP A 136 -3.43 -3.11 4.52
C ASP A 136 -2.94 -1.68 4.33
N VAL A 137 -3.02 -1.26 3.06
CA VAL A 137 -2.92 0.14 2.68
C VAL A 137 -4.21 0.81 3.19
N GLN A 138 -4.32 0.99 4.51
CA GLN A 138 -4.73 2.30 4.98
C GLN A 138 -3.64 3.25 4.52
N GLN A 139 -3.74 3.63 3.24
CA GLN A 139 -3.14 4.79 2.62
C GLN A 139 -3.21 5.86 3.70
N LYS A 140 -2.08 6.17 4.33
CA LYS A 140 -1.94 7.49 4.93
C LYS A 140 -1.97 8.41 3.71
N VAL A 141 -3.19 8.79 3.32
CA VAL A 141 -3.45 9.85 2.36
C VAL A 141 -2.65 11.01 2.91
N THR A 142 -1.48 11.27 2.33
CA THR A 142 -0.84 12.55 2.58
C THR A 142 -1.84 13.54 2.02
N SER A 143 -2.34 14.40 2.89
CA SER A 143 -3.32 15.41 2.52
C SER A 143 -2.87 16.07 1.22
N PHE A 144 -3.77 16.10 0.23
CA PHE A 144 -3.59 16.98 -0.93
C PHE A 144 -3.10 18.34 -0.43
N VAL A 145 -2.02 18.86 -1.01
CA VAL A 145 -1.39 20.12 -0.56
C VAL A 145 -1.85 21.30 -1.43
N GLY A 146 -2.54 20.99 -2.52
CA GLY A 146 -2.95 21.91 -3.56
C GLY A 146 -2.09 21.80 -4.82
N THR A 147 -2.66 22.19 -5.97
CA THR A 147 -1.95 22.24 -7.26
C THR A 147 -2.40 23.43 -8.09
N ASN A 148 -1.51 23.97 -8.92
CA ASN A 148 -1.81 25.07 -9.83
C ASN A 148 -1.03 24.93 -11.15
N ALA A 149 -1.44 25.70 -12.15
CA ALA A 149 -0.80 25.66 -13.47
C ALA A 149 0.68 26.08 -13.43
N GLN A 150 1.09 26.94 -12.48
CA GLN A 150 2.49 27.39 -12.34
C GLN A 150 3.44 26.21 -12.10
N MET A 151 3.02 25.19 -11.35
CA MET A 151 3.83 24.00 -11.09
C MET A 151 4.11 23.18 -12.36
N ASN A 152 3.24 23.28 -13.37
CA ASN A 152 3.33 22.53 -14.62
C ASN A 152 3.86 23.37 -15.79
N TYR A 153 3.95 24.69 -15.62
CA TYR A 153 4.26 25.63 -16.69
C TYR A 153 5.58 25.31 -17.41
N ASP A 154 6.66 25.08 -16.65
CA ASP A 154 7.98 24.80 -17.25
C ASP A 154 7.99 23.50 -18.06
N ALA A 155 7.24 22.49 -17.62
CA ALA A 155 7.12 21.22 -18.32
C ALA A 155 6.30 21.39 -19.62
N ALA A 156 5.19 22.14 -19.56
CA ALA A 156 4.40 22.50 -20.72
C ALA A 156 5.22 23.34 -21.73
N ALA A 157 6.01 24.31 -21.27
CA ALA A 157 6.88 25.14 -22.10
C ALA A 157 7.95 24.30 -22.82
N LYS A 158 8.63 23.41 -22.10
CA LYS A 158 9.62 22.49 -22.70
C LYS A 158 8.97 21.61 -23.76
N GLU A 159 7.78 21.09 -23.51
CA GLU A 159 7.06 20.27 -24.49
C GLU A 159 6.61 21.07 -25.72
N TYR A 160 6.12 22.30 -25.53
CA TYR A 160 5.66 23.20 -26.60
C TYR A 160 6.80 23.59 -27.56
N PHE A 161 7.97 23.93 -27.00
CA PHE A 161 9.13 24.34 -27.78
C PHE A 161 10.03 23.16 -28.21
N GLY A 162 9.69 21.92 -27.82
CA GLY A 162 10.48 20.73 -28.17
C GLY A 162 11.83 20.65 -27.44
N GLY A 163 11.96 21.24 -26.25
CA GLY A 163 13.16 21.22 -25.43
C GLY A 163 13.52 22.59 -24.87
N ALA A 164 14.47 23.27 -25.50
CA ALA A 164 14.97 24.56 -25.02
C ALA A 164 13.89 25.65 -25.13
N VAL A 165 13.53 26.25 -24.00
CA VAL A 165 12.55 27.34 -23.93
C VAL A 165 13.25 28.65 -24.28
N PRO A 166 12.73 29.45 -25.24
CA PRO A 166 13.29 30.76 -25.57
C PRO A 166 13.28 31.73 -24.38
N GLU A 167 14.27 32.62 -24.30
CA GLU A 167 14.29 33.68 -23.26
C GLU A 167 13.12 34.66 -23.38
N TYR A 168 12.61 34.87 -24.59
CA TYR A 168 11.44 35.70 -24.86
C TYR A 168 10.31 34.86 -25.43
N ILE A 169 9.19 34.80 -24.72
CA ILE A 169 7.95 34.12 -25.11
C ILE A 169 6.93 35.21 -25.43
N SER A 170 6.25 35.10 -26.59
CA SER A 170 5.20 36.05 -26.96
C SER A 170 4.01 35.96 -25.98
N ASP A 171 3.25 37.05 -25.79
CA ASP A 171 2.09 37.05 -24.90
C ASP A 171 1.05 35.98 -25.30
N ILE A 172 0.88 35.76 -26.61
CA ILE A 172 -0.06 34.76 -27.15
C ILE A 172 0.42 33.34 -26.79
N ASP A 173 1.71 33.04 -26.95
CA ASP A 173 2.27 31.74 -26.58
C ASP A 173 2.22 31.54 -25.06
N ASN A 174 2.51 32.59 -24.29
CA ASN A 174 2.44 32.54 -22.83
C ASN A 174 1.02 32.16 -22.35
N ILE A 175 -0.04 32.80 -22.90
CA ILE A 175 -1.43 32.44 -22.59
C ILE A 175 -1.71 30.96 -22.89
N ARG A 176 -1.28 30.46 -24.06
CA ARG A 176 -1.45 29.05 -24.42
C ARG A 176 -0.71 28.10 -23.48
N LEU A 177 0.50 28.46 -23.07
CA LEU A 177 1.27 27.64 -22.13
C LEU A 177 0.57 27.52 -20.78
N TRP A 178 -0.06 28.59 -20.30
CA TRP A 178 -0.89 28.55 -19.09
C TRP A 178 -2.12 27.64 -19.26
N GLU A 179 -2.80 27.69 -20.40
CA GLU A 179 -3.91 26.79 -20.72
C GLU A 179 -3.46 25.31 -20.74
N TYR A 180 -2.34 25.01 -21.38
CA TYR A 180 -1.76 23.66 -21.41
C TYR A 180 -1.34 23.16 -20.03
N ALA A 181 -0.70 24.02 -19.24
CA ALA A 181 -0.26 23.67 -17.88
C ALA A 181 -1.44 23.45 -16.92
N ALA A 182 -2.56 24.15 -17.15
CA ALA A 182 -3.78 24.02 -16.36
C ALA A 182 -4.64 22.79 -16.73
N MET A 183 -4.46 22.21 -17.91
CA MET A 183 -5.37 21.19 -18.47
C MET A 183 -5.69 20.02 -17.52
N PRO A 184 -4.72 19.34 -16.88
CA PRO A 184 -5.03 18.23 -15.97
C PRO A 184 -5.86 18.67 -14.77
N ILE A 185 -5.58 19.87 -14.24
CA ILE A 185 -6.28 20.47 -13.10
C ILE A 185 -7.69 20.88 -13.50
N ALA A 186 -7.84 21.47 -14.69
CA ALA A 186 -9.11 21.87 -15.27
C ALA A 186 -10.05 20.68 -15.44
N LEU A 187 -9.54 19.58 -16.00
CA LEU A 187 -10.34 18.38 -16.22
C LEU A 187 -10.80 17.78 -14.90
N TRP A 188 -9.89 17.60 -13.93
CA TRP A 188 -10.26 17.14 -12.58
C TRP A 188 -11.30 18.03 -11.91
N LEU A 189 -11.13 19.36 -11.98
CA LEU A 189 -12.10 20.32 -11.46
C LEU A 189 -13.46 20.21 -12.16
N GLY A 190 -13.47 20.05 -13.48
CA GLY A 190 -14.70 19.86 -14.25
C GLY A 190 -15.47 18.60 -13.84
N TRP A 191 -14.76 17.52 -13.51
CA TRP A 191 -15.37 16.33 -12.92
C TRP A 191 -15.99 16.64 -11.56
N LEU A 192 -15.25 17.27 -10.64
CA LEU A 192 -15.77 17.65 -9.32
C LEU A 192 -17.06 18.50 -9.42
N ILE A 193 -17.06 19.53 -10.28
CA ILE A 193 -18.21 20.44 -10.48
C ILE A 193 -19.43 19.68 -11.00
N ARG A 194 -19.23 18.75 -11.94
CA ARG A 194 -20.32 17.97 -12.54
C ARG A 194 -21.03 17.08 -11.49
N HIS A 195 -20.27 16.52 -10.56
CA HIS A 195 -20.80 15.66 -9.51
C HIS A 195 -21.22 16.42 -8.24
N GLY A 196 -21.11 17.76 -8.22
CA GLY A 196 -21.45 18.55 -7.05
C GLY A 196 -20.48 18.35 -5.88
N LEU A 197 -19.27 17.88 -6.16
CA LEU A 197 -18.24 17.56 -5.17
C LEU A 197 -17.34 18.74 -4.83
N GLU A 198 -17.62 19.94 -5.35
CA GLU A 198 -16.99 21.17 -4.91
C GLU A 198 -17.47 21.63 -3.53
N SER A 199 -16.61 22.28 -2.75
CA SER A 199 -16.97 22.82 -1.45
C SER A 199 -17.74 24.15 -1.54
N ASP A 200 -18.40 24.55 -0.46
CA ASP A 200 -19.02 25.88 -0.40
C ASP A 200 -17.99 27.02 -0.44
N ILE A 201 -16.76 26.77 0.01
CA ILE A 201 -15.64 27.72 -0.10
C ILE A 201 -15.31 27.96 -1.58
N PHE A 202 -15.24 26.90 -2.38
CA PHE A 202 -15.02 27.01 -3.81
C PHE A 202 -16.14 27.81 -4.49
N ARG A 203 -17.40 27.54 -4.15
CA ARG A 203 -18.56 28.28 -4.70
C ARG A 203 -18.50 29.79 -4.41
N GLN A 204 -18.02 30.17 -3.23
CA GLN A 204 -17.84 31.57 -2.87
C GLN A 204 -16.75 32.28 -3.69
N LYS A 205 -15.73 31.55 -4.17
CA LYS A 205 -14.65 32.12 -5.00
C LYS A 205 -15.11 32.44 -6.43
N PHE A 206 -16.15 31.78 -6.93
CA PHE A 206 -16.66 31.97 -8.31
C PHE A 206 -18.14 32.40 -8.31
N PRO A 207 -18.45 33.62 -7.83
CA PRO A 207 -19.81 34.14 -7.83
C PRO A 207 -20.29 34.46 -9.26
N GLY A 208 -21.58 34.27 -9.53
CA GLY A 208 -22.20 34.71 -10.80
C GLY A 208 -22.64 33.61 -11.77
N GLY A 209 -22.73 32.36 -11.32
CA GLY A 209 -23.27 31.25 -12.13
C GLY A 209 -22.25 30.57 -13.04
N ASP A 210 -20.96 30.93 -12.95
CA ASP A 210 -19.89 30.30 -13.74
C ASP A 210 -19.77 28.79 -13.47
N ILE A 211 -19.96 28.36 -12.21
CA ILE A 211 -19.96 26.95 -11.83
C ILE A 211 -21.13 26.21 -12.50
N ASP A 212 -22.32 26.81 -12.50
CA ASP A 212 -23.50 26.22 -13.16
C ASP A 212 -23.34 26.20 -14.68
N ALA A 213 -22.65 27.20 -15.26
CA ALA A 213 -22.31 27.23 -16.67
C ALA A 213 -21.34 26.10 -17.05
N VAL A 214 -20.33 25.81 -16.21
CA VAL A 214 -19.45 24.64 -16.41
C VAL A 214 -20.21 23.33 -16.25
N ARG A 215 -21.03 23.21 -15.20
CA ARG A 215 -21.88 22.03 -14.96
C ARG A 215 -22.84 21.76 -16.12
N GLY A 216 -23.38 22.82 -16.73
CA GLY A 216 -24.24 22.76 -17.91
C GLY A 216 -23.50 22.63 -19.25
N GLY A 217 -22.17 22.57 -19.25
CA GLY A 217 -21.35 22.46 -20.47
C GLY A 217 -21.32 23.72 -21.34
N MET A 218 -21.76 24.86 -20.82
CA MET A 218 -21.74 26.16 -21.54
C MET A 218 -20.36 26.82 -21.52
N VAL A 219 -19.56 26.54 -20.50
CA VAL A 219 -18.18 27.04 -20.32
C VAL A 219 -17.26 25.85 -20.05
N SER A 220 -16.07 25.84 -20.66
CA SER A 220 -15.09 24.79 -20.38
C SER A 220 -14.43 24.98 -19.02
N PRO A 221 -14.04 23.90 -18.31
CA PRO A 221 -13.30 24.03 -17.05
C PRO A 221 -11.97 24.79 -17.21
N VAL A 222 -11.35 24.73 -18.40
CA VAL A 222 -10.11 25.45 -18.72
C VAL A 222 -10.35 26.96 -18.75
N GLU A 223 -11.44 27.40 -19.38
CA GLU A 223 -11.81 28.83 -19.41
C GLU A 223 -12.12 29.37 -18.02
N LEU A 224 -12.73 28.56 -17.14
CA LEU A 224 -12.98 28.95 -15.74
C LEU A 224 -11.67 29.23 -15.00
N LEU A 225 -10.68 28.35 -15.16
CA LEU A 225 -9.36 28.48 -14.53
C LEU A 225 -8.53 29.62 -15.14
N GLY A 226 -8.52 29.73 -16.47
CA GLY A 226 -7.72 30.73 -17.20
C GLY A 226 -8.07 32.17 -16.84
N ARG A 227 -9.31 32.43 -16.42
CA ARG A 227 -9.77 33.75 -15.97
C ARG A 227 -9.21 34.18 -14.61
N ASN A 228 -8.74 33.25 -13.77
CA ASN A 228 -8.57 33.49 -12.33
C ASN A 228 -7.20 33.13 -11.75
N ASN A 229 -6.23 32.66 -12.55
CA ASN A 229 -4.92 32.16 -12.07
C ASN A 229 -5.06 31.30 -10.80
N TYR A 230 -5.98 30.36 -10.85
CA TYR A 230 -6.50 29.68 -9.68
C TYR A 230 -5.62 28.48 -9.28
N ALA A 231 -5.46 28.29 -7.97
CA ALA A 231 -4.86 27.11 -7.38
C ALA A 231 -5.97 26.25 -6.75
N LEU A 232 -6.05 24.98 -7.16
CA LEU A 232 -6.95 24.02 -6.56
C LEU A 232 -6.39 23.62 -5.20
N MET A 233 -7.10 23.96 -4.12
CA MET A 233 -6.71 23.64 -2.75
C MET A 233 -7.61 22.55 -2.16
N PRO A 234 -7.20 21.87 -1.08
CA PRO A 234 -8.02 20.84 -0.43
C PRO A 234 -9.36 21.38 0.06
N GLU A 235 -9.39 22.62 0.53
CA GLU A 235 -10.61 23.26 1.04
C GLU A 235 -11.62 23.56 -0.06
N ASP A 236 -11.25 23.43 -1.33
CA ASP A 236 -12.13 23.62 -2.48
C ASP A 236 -12.93 22.35 -2.83
N ILE A 237 -12.60 21.24 -2.18
CA ILE A 237 -13.21 19.92 -2.42
C ILE A 237 -14.09 19.57 -1.21
N SER A 238 -15.30 19.08 -1.47
CA SER A 238 -16.22 18.60 -0.44
C SER A 238 -15.61 17.44 0.37
N GLU A 239 -16.16 17.18 1.56
CA GLU A 239 -15.74 16.03 2.38
C GLU A 239 -15.89 14.71 1.61
N GLU A 240 -16.97 14.56 0.85
CA GLU A 240 -17.21 13.37 0.01
C GLU A 240 -16.19 13.23 -1.12
N GLY A 241 -15.93 14.30 -1.87
CA GLY A 241 -14.90 14.30 -2.92
C GLY A 241 -13.50 14.06 -2.35
N SER A 242 -13.24 14.52 -1.12
CA SER A 242 -11.93 14.37 -0.48
C SER A 242 -11.51 12.91 -0.25
N LYS A 243 -12.48 11.99 -0.14
CA LYS A 243 -12.24 10.55 -0.01
C LYS A 243 -11.57 9.95 -1.24
N PHE A 244 -11.71 10.60 -2.39
CA PHE A 244 -11.16 10.14 -3.68
C PHE A 244 -9.98 10.98 -4.17
N ASN A 245 -9.56 12.01 -3.42
CA ASN A 245 -8.45 12.89 -3.82
C ASN A 245 -7.10 12.18 -4.05
N TRP A 246 -6.91 11.00 -3.46
CA TRP A 246 -5.69 10.22 -3.66
C TRP A 246 -5.50 9.79 -5.12
N TYR A 247 -6.59 9.57 -5.86
CA TYR A 247 -6.55 9.21 -7.29
C TYR A 247 -5.99 10.35 -8.15
N PHE A 248 -6.27 11.60 -7.77
CA PHE A 248 -5.71 12.79 -8.43
C PHE A 248 -4.31 13.16 -7.92
N ASN A 249 -4.08 13.05 -6.61
CA ASN A 249 -2.84 13.48 -5.97
C ASN A 249 -1.95 12.31 -5.56
N GLU A 250 -1.38 11.66 -6.57
CA GLU A 250 -0.70 10.39 -6.40
C GLU A 250 0.81 10.48 -6.07
N ARG A 251 1.28 11.63 -5.57
CA ARG A 251 2.68 11.81 -5.13
C ARG A 251 3.04 11.01 -3.87
N THR A 252 2.16 10.10 -3.44
CA THR A 252 2.25 9.27 -2.24
C THR A 252 3.03 7.99 -2.43
N TYR A 253 3.14 7.47 -3.66
CA TYR A 253 3.81 6.19 -3.87
C TYR A 253 5.31 6.35 -3.96
N GLN A 254 5.99 5.55 -3.15
CA GLN A 254 7.40 5.27 -3.35
C GLN A 254 7.55 4.55 -4.70
N VAL A 255 6.95 3.38 -4.90
CA VAL A 255 7.11 2.59 -6.13
C VAL A 255 5.82 2.62 -6.97
N TYR A 256 5.95 2.94 -8.26
CA TYR A 256 4.84 2.86 -9.21
C TYR A 256 4.73 1.45 -9.82
N THR A 257 3.51 0.99 -10.10
CA THR A 257 3.26 -0.31 -10.75
C THR A 257 2.33 -0.14 -11.95
N PRO A 258 2.25 -1.12 -12.88
CA PRO A 258 1.27 -1.12 -13.97
C PRO A 258 -0.18 -1.32 -13.52
N TYR A 259 -0.41 -1.47 -12.22
CA TYR A 259 -1.72 -1.73 -11.61
C TYR A 259 -2.26 -0.53 -10.84
N ILE A 260 -1.44 0.50 -10.66
CA ILE A 260 -1.84 1.74 -10.02
C ILE A 260 -2.98 2.42 -10.81
N HIS A 261 -4.03 2.84 -10.12
CA HIS A 261 -5.15 3.61 -10.65
C HIS A 261 -4.92 5.09 -10.32
N SER A 262 -4.68 5.90 -11.35
CA SER A 262 -4.23 7.27 -11.18
C SER A 262 -4.73 8.16 -12.29
N PHE A 263 -5.22 9.34 -11.91
CA PHE A 263 -5.69 10.35 -12.85
C PHE A 263 -4.63 10.68 -13.90
N GLN A 264 -3.34 10.74 -13.53
CA GLN A 264 -2.28 11.11 -14.47
C GLN A 264 -2.13 10.10 -15.61
N PHE A 265 -2.33 8.81 -15.33
CA PHE A 265 -2.23 7.74 -16.34
C PHE A 265 -3.47 7.71 -17.21
N ASP A 266 -4.66 7.84 -16.61
CA ASP A 266 -5.91 7.86 -17.38
C ASP A 266 -6.03 9.12 -18.26
N TYR A 267 -5.60 10.26 -17.73
CA TYR A 267 -5.44 11.49 -18.50
C TYR A 267 -4.47 11.29 -19.68
N TYR A 268 -3.33 10.63 -19.45
CA TYR A 268 -2.37 10.35 -20.51
C TYR A 268 -2.91 9.39 -21.58
N ASP A 269 -3.57 8.30 -21.19
CA ASP A 269 -4.05 7.30 -22.14
C ASP A 269 -5.26 7.81 -22.97
N ILE A 270 -6.08 8.71 -22.42
CA ILE A 270 -7.33 9.16 -23.06
C ILE A 270 -7.17 10.53 -23.74
N TYR A 271 -6.47 11.44 -23.09
CA TYR A 271 -6.48 12.85 -23.47
C TYR A 271 -5.27 13.23 -24.32
N CYS A 272 -4.10 12.66 -24.00
CA CYS A 272 -2.83 13.00 -24.61
C CYS A 272 -2.63 12.32 -25.97
N GLU A 273 -2.10 13.06 -26.94
CA GLU A 273 -1.80 12.55 -28.27
C GLU A 273 -0.32 12.74 -28.63
N ASN A 274 0.18 11.87 -29.53
CA ASN A 274 1.52 11.98 -30.11
C ASN A 274 2.64 12.08 -29.05
N GLY A 275 2.45 11.42 -27.90
CA GLY A 275 3.40 11.45 -26.79
C GLY A 275 3.56 12.83 -26.14
N LYS A 276 2.52 13.68 -26.17
CA LYS A 276 2.51 14.99 -25.50
C LYS A 276 1.57 14.98 -24.30
N TYR A 277 2.07 15.29 -23.11
CA TYR A 277 1.27 15.31 -21.88
C TYR A 277 0.50 16.62 -21.70
N TYR A 278 1.10 17.77 -21.98
CA TYR A 278 0.54 19.09 -21.68
C TYR A 278 -0.06 19.78 -22.90
N CYS A 279 0.63 19.72 -24.05
CA CYS A 279 0.33 20.51 -25.24
C CYS A 279 -0.85 19.95 -26.05
N ASN A 280 -1.98 19.79 -25.38
CA ASN A 280 -3.25 19.30 -25.92
C ASN A 280 -4.32 20.37 -25.67
N GLY A 281 -5.09 20.74 -26.70
CA GLY A 281 -6.20 21.68 -26.56
C GLY A 281 -7.40 21.08 -25.80
N TYR A 282 -8.34 21.92 -25.37
CA TYR A 282 -9.58 21.42 -24.77
C TYR A 282 -10.43 20.68 -25.81
N ASP A 283 -10.85 19.45 -25.48
CA ASP A 283 -11.74 18.61 -26.29
C ASP A 283 -12.81 18.01 -25.37
N ALA A 284 -14.07 18.43 -25.57
CA ALA A 284 -15.19 17.99 -24.75
C ALA A 284 -15.48 16.48 -24.87
N ALA A 285 -15.25 15.88 -26.04
CA ALA A 285 -15.50 14.45 -26.24
C ALA A 285 -14.45 13.59 -25.53
N LYS A 286 -13.19 14.04 -25.48
CA LYS A 286 -12.15 13.39 -24.67
C LYS A 286 -12.37 13.61 -23.19
N ALA A 287 -12.76 14.82 -22.78
CA ALA A 287 -13.11 15.10 -21.39
C ALA A 287 -14.24 14.17 -20.91
N GLU A 288 -15.28 13.97 -21.71
CA GLU A 288 -16.37 13.04 -21.39
C GLU A 288 -15.89 11.59 -21.24
N LYS A 289 -14.98 11.14 -22.10
CA LYS A 289 -14.38 9.80 -21.99
C LYS A 289 -13.58 9.65 -20.70
N LEU A 290 -12.77 10.66 -20.36
CA LEU A 290 -12.00 10.67 -19.13
C LEU A 290 -12.94 10.65 -17.91
N TYR A 291 -13.99 11.49 -17.89
CA TYR A 291 -14.96 11.54 -16.80
C TYR A 291 -15.64 10.18 -16.56
N LYS A 292 -15.99 9.44 -17.62
CA LYS A 292 -16.54 8.09 -17.45
C LYS A 292 -15.58 7.09 -16.81
N VAL A 293 -14.27 7.24 -17.05
CA VAL A 293 -13.26 6.42 -16.37
C VAL A 293 -13.16 6.83 -14.90
N ILE A 294 -13.13 8.14 -14.62
CA ILE A 294 -13.12 8.65 -13.25
C ILE A 294 -14.37 8.20 -12.49
N ASP A 295 -15.55 8.23 -13.10
CA ASP A 295 -16.81 7.75 -12.52
C ASP A 295 -16.72 6.29 -12.12
N LYS A 296 -16.22 5.44 -13.04
CA LYS A 296 -16.03 4.02 -12.76
C LYS A 296 -15.08 3.80 -11.58
N GLU A 297 -13.96 4.50 -11.53
CA GLU A 297 -13.01 4.40 -10.42
C GLU A 297 -13.64 4.89 -9.10
N TYR A 298 -14.32 6.03 -9.13
CA TYR A 298 -15.03 6.59 -7.98
C TYR A 298 -16.10 5.63 -7.45
N GLU A 299 -16.89 4.99 -8.33
CA GLU A 299 -17.87 3.97 -7.97
C GLU A 299 -17.20 2.75 -7.34
N CYS A 300 -16.15 2.20 -7.98
CA CYS A 300 -15.38 1.06 -7.46
C CYS A 300 -14.91 1.32 -6.02
N ILE A 301 -14.40 2.52 -5.74
CA ILE A 301 -13.83 2.89 -4.43
C ILE A 301 -14.91 3.24 -3.42
N SER A 302 -15.98 3.93 -3.84
CA SER A 302 -17.10 4.26 -2.96
C SER A 302 -17.83 3.01 -2.49
N LEU A 303 -17.95 2.00 -3.37
CA LEU A 303 -18.49 0.67 -3.03
C LEU A 303 -17.52 -0.10 -2.12
N ARG A 304 -16.23 -0.14 -2.44
CA ARG A 304 -15.21 -0.86 -1.63
C ARG A 304 -14.96 -0.24 -0.25
N GLY A 305 -15.03 1.09 -0.13
CA GLY A 305 -14.71 1.84 1.09
C GLY A 305 -15.85 1.97 2.10
N ALA A 306 -17.09 1.64 1.71
CA ALA A 306 -18.27 1.76 2.56
C ALA A 306 -18.53 0.53 3.44
N MET A 307 -17.84 -0.58 3.23
CA MET A 307 -18.19 -1.85 3.86
C MET A 307 -17.24 -2.27 4.97
N SER A 308 -17.73 -2.21 6.20
CA SER A 308 -17.13 -2.98 7.28
C SER A 308 -17.46 -4.47 7.08
N CYS A 309 -16.65 -5.39 7.62
CA CYS A 309 -17.00 -6.82 7.64
C CYS A 309 -18.35 -7.09 8.34
N GLU A 310 -18.87 -6.13 9.11
CA GLU A 310 -20.14 -6.20 9.84
C GLU A 310 -21.37 -5.98 8.94
N ASP A 311 -21.19 -5.43 7.72
CA ASP A 311 -22.29 -5.11 6.78
C ASP A 311 -22.55 -6.22 5.73
N ARG A 312 -21.88 -7.37 5.86
CA ARG A 312 -22.02 -8.47 4.91
C ARG A 312 -23.21 -9.34 5.26
N LYS A 313 -24.10 -9.57 4.29
CA LYS A 313 -25.16 -10.59 4.42
C LYS A 313 -24.46 -11.95 4.50
N CYS A 314 -24.70 -12.68 5.60
CA CYS A 314 -24.16 -14.02 5.84
C CYS A 314 -25.30 -15.04 5.72
N GLU A 315 -25.23 -15.89 4.72
CA GLU A 315 -26.08 -17.08 4.54
C GLU A 315 -25.17 -18.31 4.42
N SER A 316 -25.65 -19.49 4.78
CA SER A 316 -24.84 -20.72 4.66
C SER A 316 -25.33 -21.55 3.46
N VAL A 317 -24.39 -22.09 2.69
CA VAL A 317 -24.66 -22.93 1.51
C VAL A 317 -23.90 -24.25 1.61
N TRP A 318 -24.53 -25.35 1.22
CA TRP A 318 -23.85 -26.65 1.13
C TRP A 318 -23.11 -26.78 -0.21
N SER A 319 -21.80 -27.04 -0.17
CA SER A 319 -21.00 -27.34 -1.36
C SER A 319 -20.87 -28.85 -1.54
N ASP A 320 -21.44 -29.37 -2.62
CA ASP A 320 -21.31 -30.80 -2.97
C ASP A 320 -19.88 -31.18 -3.37
N TYR A 321 -19.14 -30.26 -3.99
CA TYR A 321 -17.74 -30.48 -4.37
C TYR A 321 -16.82 -30.64 -3.16
N PHE A 322 -17.00 -29.83 -2.12
CA PHE A 322 -16.18 -29.89 -0.90
C PHE A 322 -16.79 -30.79 0.19
N GLY A 323 -18.07 -31.13 0.10
CA GLY A 323 -18.78 -31.94 1.07
C GLY A 323 -18.94 -31.26 2.43
N CYS A 324 -19.07 -29.93 2.46
CA CYS A 324 -19.23 -29.13 3.67
C CYS A 324 -20.16 -27.93 3.47
N GLU A 325 -20.60 -27.36 4.59
CA GLU A 325 -21.33 -26.09 4.63
C GLU A 325 -20.33 -24.93 4.59
N LEU A 326 -20.64 -23.90 3.80
CA LEU A 326 -19.84 -22.71 3.58
C LEU A 326 -20.63 -21.47 3.97
N ASP A 327 -20.01 -20.57 4.71
CA ASP A 327 -20.58 -19.25 4.98
C ASP A 327 -20.37 -18.33 3.77
N VAL A 328 -21.45 -17.76 3.25
CA VAL A 328 -21.49 -16.88 2.08
C VAL A 328 -21.51 -15.44 2.56
N TYR A 329 -20.41 -14.72 2.32
CA TYR A 329 -20.27 -13.31 2.60
C TYR A 329 -20.45 -12.50 1.31
N THR A 330 -21.42 -11.59 1.30
CA THR A 330 -21.75 -10.79 0.12
C THR A 330 -21.82 -9.30 0.43
N ASP A 331 -21.62 -8.47 -0.60
CA ASP A 331 -21.96 -7.04 -0.52
C ASP A 331 -23.47 -6.86 -0.49
N SER A 332 -23.95 -6.01 0.44
CA SER A 332 -25.34 -5.59 0.59
C SER A 332 -26.05 -5.18 -0.71
N GLN A 333 -25.31 -4.70 -1.71
CA GLN A 333 -25.83 -4.28 -3.02
C GLN A 333 -25.76 -5.37 -4.10
N THR A 334 -25.24 -6.55 -3.78
CA THR A 334 -25.12 -7.66 -4.73
C THR A 334 -26.46 -8.35 -4.93
N ASP A 335 -26.84 -8.56 -6.19
CA ASP A 335 -28.07 -9.25 -6.54
C ASP A 335 -28.02 -10.74 -6.15
N ASP A 336 -29.09 -11.24 -5.51
CA ASP A 336 -29.20 -12.63 -5.04
C ASP A 336 -29.00 -13.66 -6.17
N SER A 337 -29.36 -13.34 -7.42
CA SER A 337 -29.15 -14.25 -8.56
C SER A 337 -27.67 -14.39 -8.93
N TYR A 338 -26.88 -13.34 -8.75
CA TYR A 338 -25.43 -13.37 -8.94
C TYR A 338 -24.75 -14.17 -7.82
N VAL A 339 -25.16 -13.94 -6.56
CA VAL A 339 -24.69 -14.74 -5.41
C VAL A 339 -24.97 -16.22 -5.62
N LYS A 340 -26.19 -16.54 -6.09
CA LYS A 340 -26.56 -17.91 -6.41
C LYS A 340 -25.69 -18.51 -7.52
N ALA A 341 -25.41 -17.76 -8.60
CA ALA A 341 -24.56 -18.26 -9.67
C ALA A 341 -23.12 -18.57 -9.19
N CYS A 342 -22.54 -17.72 -8.34
CA CYS A 342 -21.22 -17.97 -7.75
C CYS A 342 -21.21 -19.19 -6.82
N THR A 343 -22.22 -19.31 -5.94
CA THR A 343 -22.33 -20.45 -5.02
C THR A 343 -22.64 -21.77 -5.73
N ASP A 344 -23.43 -21.74 -6.82
CA ASP A 344 -23.67 -22.88 -7.68
C ASP A 344 -22.37 -23.35 -8.38
N GLU A 345 -21.53 -22.43 -8.88
CA GLU A 345 -20.23 -22.76 -9.49
C GLU A 345 -19.24 -23.35 -8.47
N VAL A 346 -19.21 -22.84 -7.23
CA VAL A 346 -18.40 -23.43 -6.16
C VAL A 346 -18.87 -24.83 -5.77
N SER A 347 -20.18 -25.05 -5.75
CA SER A 347 -20.77 -26.35 -5.39
C SER A 347 -20.62 -27.37 -6.51
N HIS A 348 -20.64 -26.91 -7.76
CA HIS A 348 -20.59 -27.74 -8.96
C HIS A 348 -19.58 -27.19 -9.99
N PRO A 349 -18.28 -27.12 -9.64
CA PRO A 349 -17.28 -26.53 -10.53
C PRO A 349 -17.17 -27.37 -11.80
N SER A 350 -16.92 -26.71 -12.92
CA SER A 350 -16.62 -27.40 -14.16
C SER A 350 -15.42 -28.35 -13.97
N GLY A 351 -15.34 -29.44 -14.73
CA GLY A 351 -14.23 -30.39 -14.62
C GLY A 351 -12.85 -29.74 -14.86
N GLU A 352 -12.81 -28.64 -15.60
CA GLU A 352 -11.60 -27.82 -15.79
C GLU A 352 -11.26 -27.01 -14.54
N LEU A 353 -12.23 -26.27 -14.00
CA LEU A 353 -12.07 -25.50 -12.77
C LEU A 353 -11.68 -26.39 -11.58
N ALA A 354 -12.36 -27.53 -11.41
CA ALA A 354 -12.05 -28.49 -10.35
C ALA A 354 -10.62 -29.06 -10.46
N ARG A 355 -10.08 -29.23 -11.68
CA ARG A 355 -8.68 -29.63 -11.88
C ARG A 355 -7.72 -28.48 -11.58
N ALA A 356 -8.07 -27.25 -11.98
CA ALA A 356 -7.26 -26.07 -11.69
C ALA A 356 -7.14 -25.83 -10.19
N ILE A 357 -8.26 -25.84 -9.44
CA ILE A 357 -8.27 -25.70 -7.98
C ILE A 357 -7.33 -26.73 -7.32
N ARG A 358 -7.47 -28.01 -7.70
CA ARG A 358 -6.62 -29.07 -7.14
C ARG A 358 -5.15 -28.88 -7.45
N ARG A 359 -4.82 -28.48 -8.68
CA ARG A 359 -3.43 -28.23 -9.09
C ARG A 359 -2.80 -27.08 -8.30
N GLU A 360 -3.50 -25.95 -8.19
CA GLU A 360 -2.97 -24.80 -7.46
C GLU A 360 -2.82 -25.11 -5.96
N MET A 361 -3.76 -25.85 -5.36
CA MET A 361 -3.67 -26.32 -3.97
C MET A 361 -2.45 -27.22 -3.76
N GLN A 362 -2.21 -28.14 -4.67
CA GLN A 362 -1.04 -29.02 -4.61
C GLN A 362 0.27 -28.23 -4.73
N MET A 363 0.36 -27.29 -5.68
CA MET A 363 1.54 -26.45 -5.85
C MET A 363 1.83 -25.61 -4.59
N TYR A 364 0.79 -25.06 -3.97
CA TYR A 364 0.94 -24.29 -2.73
C TYR A 364 1.43 -25.19 -1.57
N ALA A 365 0.86 -26.39 -1.43
CA ALA A 365 1.27 -27.37 -0.44
C ALA A 365 2.74 -27.80 -0.62
N ASP A 366 3.17 -28.05 -1.86
CA ASP A 366 4.55 -28.40 -2.19
C ASP A 366 5.53 -27.28 -1.81
N LEU A 367 5.22 -26.03 -2.18
CA LEU A 367 6.01 -24.84 -1.81
C LEU A 367 6.10 -24.65 -0.29
N TYR A 368 5.01 -24.90 0.43
CA TYR A 368 4.97 -24.81 1.88
C TYR A 368 5.89 -25.86 2.52
N ASN A 369 5.84 -27.11 2.04
CA ASN A 369 6.69 -28.20 2.50
C ASN A 369 8.18 -27.98 2.25
N GLU A 370 8.52 -27.41 1.10
CA GLU A 370 9.91 -27.06 0.76
C GLU A 370 10.47 -26.00 1.71
N ARG A 371 9.69 -24.96 2.02
CA ARG A 371 10.10 -23.88 2.94
C ARG A 371 10.17 -24.33 4.38
N ASN A 372 9.30 -25.25 4.79
CA ASN A 372 9.18 -25.73 6.17
C ASN A 372 9.75 -27.14 6.34
N ALA A 373 10.97 -27.38 5.85
CA ALA A 373 11.64 -28.68 5.91
C ALA A 373 11.74 -29.29 7.33
N ALA A 374 11.64 -28.48 8.39
CA ALA A 374 11.61 -28.93 9.79
C ALA A 374 10.25 -29.53 10.23
N TYR A 375 9.17 -29.28 9.49
CA TYR A 375 7.81 -29.78 9.71
C TYR A 375 7.40 -30.80 8.64
N ARG A 376 8.36 -31.49 8.00
CA ARG A 376 8.08 -32.66 7.17
C ARG A 376 7.54 -33.81 8.05
N THR A 377 6.31 -33.69 8.49
CA THR A 377 5.48 -34.86 8.76
C THR A 377 4.99 -35.38 7.42
N ASP A 378 4.84 -36.69 7.31
CA ASP A 378 4.30 -37.38 6.12
C ASP A 378 2.86 -36.91 5.74
N ALA A 379 2.30 -35.93 6.47
CA ALA A 379 0.93 -35.46 6.44
C ALA A 379 0.58 -34.49 5.28
N VAL A 380 1.56 -33.79 4.70
CA VAL A 380 1.28 -32.84 3.59
C VAL A 380 1.47 -33.51 2.22
N THR A 381 1.94 -34.76 2.19
CA THR A 381 1.88 -35.61 1.01
C THR A 381 0.45 -36.10 0.80
N ALA A 382 -0.26 -35.41 -0.09
CA ALA A 382 -1.57 -35.75 -0.66
C ALA A 382 -2.79 -35.54 0.26
N ASN A 383 -3.49 -34.41 0.07
CA ASN A 383 -4.81 -34.43 -0.58
C ASN A 383 -5.52 -33.08 -0.42
N THR A 384 -6.22 -32.68 -1.49
CA THR A 384 -7.31 -31.68 -1.44
C THR A 384 -8.44 -32.03 -0.46
N GLU A 385 -8.42 -33.24 0.12
CA GLU A 385 -9.29 -33.73 1.19
C GLU A 385 -8.97 -33.11 2.56
N LEU A 386 -7.79 -32.50 2.74
CA LEU A 386 -7.42 -31.83 3.99
C LEU A 386 -7.83 -30.36 4.03
N PHE A 387 -8.15 -29.77 2.86
CA PHE A 387 -8.73 -28.44 2.84
C PHE A 387 -10.17 -28.49 3.29
N LYS A 388 -10.47 -27.72 4.32
CA LYS A 388 -11.82 -27.46 4.77
C LYS A 388 -12.14 -26.02 4.42
N PRO A 389 -12.82 -25.76 3.29
CA PRO A 389 -13.32 -24.43 3.03
C PRO A 389 -14.34 -24.07 4.10
N GLU A 390 -14.26 -22.83 4.56
CA GLU A 390 -15.08 -22.30 5.63
C GLU A 390 -16.06 -21.26 5.08
N CYS A 391 -15.60 -20.46 4.11
CA CYS A 391 -16.42 -19.41 3.55
C CYS A 391 -16.15 -19.10 2.09
N ILE A 392 -17.12 -18.44 1.47
CA ILE A 392 -17.05 -17.83 0.15
C ILE A 392 -17.31 -16.33 0.29
N MET A 393 -16.46 -15.51 -0.34
CA MET A 393 -16.68 -14.09 -0.50
C MET A 393 -17.13 -13.79 -1.93
N VAL A 394 -18.32 -13.24 -2.09
CA VAL A 394 -18.87 -12.80 -3.38
C VAL A 394 -18.83 -11.27 -3.45
N PRO A 395 -17.88 -10.68 -4.21
CA PRO A 395 -17.83 -9.24 -4.41
C PRO A 395 -18.96 -8.73 -5.32
N TYR A 396 -19.21 -7.43 -5.28
CA TYR A 396 -20.10 -6.75 -6.23
C TYR A 396 -19.70 -7.04 -7.69
N PRO A 397 -20.65 -7.32 -8.60
CA PRO A 397 -20.37 -7.65 -10.00
C PRO A 397 -20.00 -6.40 -10.81
N PHE A 398 -18.86 -6.44 -11.53
CA PHE A 398 -18.44 -5.31 -12.36
C PHE A 398 -18.79 -5.44 -13.86
N ASP A 399 -18.77 -6.65 -14.43
CA ASP A 399 -19.04 -6.84 -15.86
C ASP A 399 -19.80 -8.14 -16.20
N GLY A 400 -20.54 -8.66 -15.21
CA GLY A 400 -21.37 -9.84 -15.37
C GLY A 400 -20.61 -11.18 -15.37
N ARG A 401 -19.27 -11.16 -15.33
CA ARG A 401 -18.48 -12.38 -15.06
C ARG A 401 -18.64 -12.79 -13.60
N LEU A 402 -18.65 -14.10 -13.35
CA LEU A 402 -18.65 -14.65 -12.00
C LEU A 402 -17.29 -14.42 -11.35
N ALA A 403 -17.30 -13.89 -10.14
CA ALA A 403 -16.11 -13.63 -9.36
C ALA A 403 -16.41 -13.94 -7.90
N TYR A 404 -15.51 -14.67 -7.25
CA TYR A 404 -15.60 -15.00 -5.84
C TYR A 404 -14.24 -15.46 -5.30
N SER A 405 -14.10 -15.42 -3.98
CA SER A 405 -12.98 -16.02 -3.27
C SER A 405 -13.47 -17.10 -2.31
N VAL A 406 -12.68 -18.15 -2.10
CA VAL A 406 -12.98 -19.20 -1.14
C VAL A 406 -11.84 -19.28 -0.14
N SER A 407 -12.17 -19.16 1.14
CA SER A 407 -11.22 -19.23 2.25
C SER A 407 -11.52 -20.45 3.12
N GLY A 408 -10.48 -21.00 3.72
CA GLY A 408 -10.61 -22.06 4.72
C GLY A 408 -9.24 -22.53 5.18
N SER A 409 -9.17 -23.67 5.85
CA SER A 409 -7.95 -24.12 6.52
C SER A 409 -7.55 -25.55 6.16
N PHE A 410 -6.24 -25.84 6.28
CA PHE A 410 -5.76 -27.22 6.34
C PHE A 410 -5.79 -27.71 7.78
N ALA A 411 -6.56 -28.77 8.04
CA ALA A 411 -6.47 -29.47 9.33
C ALA A 411 -5.14 -30.26 9.39
N PRO A 412 -4.40 -30.26 10.52
CA PRO A 412 -4.76 -29.80 11.87
C PRO A 412 -4.09 -28.49 12.34
N ASP A 413 -3.39 -27.76 11.47
CA ASP A 413 -2.46 -26.68 11.89
C ASP A 413 -3.06 -25.26 11.81
N ASP A 414 -4.38 -25.12 11.61
CA ASP A 414 -5.10 -23.83 11.48
C ASP A 414 -4.45 -22.85 10.48
N MET A 415 -3.71 -23.37 9.49
CA MET A 415 -3.19 -22.53 8.42
C MET A 415 -4.26 -22.33 7.38
N GLY A 416 -4.89 -21.16 7.48
CA GLY A 416 -5.84 -20.71 6.50
C GLY A 416 -5.17 -20.38 5.17
N PHE A 417 -5.86 -20.66 4.10
CA PHE A 417 -5.52 -20.24 2.76
C PHE A 417 -6.77 -19.81 2.02
N GLU A 418 -6.55 -19.03 0.97
CA GLU A 418 -7.62 -18.45 0.19
C GLU A 418 -7.26 -18.50 -1.29
N PHE A 419 -8.27 -18.71 -2.13
CA PHE A 419 -8.11 -18.64 -3.57
C PHE A 419 -9.26 -17.85 -4.21
N SER A 420 -8.91 -17.08 -5.23
CA SER A 420 -9.83 -16.25 -5.99
C SER A 420 -10.13 -16.89 -7.34
N VAL A 421 -11.39 -16.84 -7.76
CA VAL A 421 -11.87 -17.30 -9.06
C VAL A 421 -12.50 -16.14 -9.82
N LEU A 422 -12.18 -16.03 -11.11
CA LEU A 422 -12.84 -15.13 -12.05
C LEU A 422 -13.18 -15.89 -13.33
N ASP A 423 -14.47 -16.00 -13.66
CA ASP A 423 -15.01 -16.64 -14.86
C ASP A 423 -14.39 -18.02 -15.12
N GLY A 424 -14.46 -18.88 -14.10
CA GLY A 424 -13.94 -20.25 -14.13
C GLY A 424 -12.41 -20.37 -14.12
N VAL A 425 -11.66 -19.30 -13.87
CA VAL A 425 -10.19 -19.31 -13.76
C VAL A 425 -9.75 -19.08 -12.32
N VAL A 426 -8.93 -19.97 -11.78
CA VAL A 426 -8.25 -19.77 -10.49
C VAL A 426 -7.10 -18.79 -10.67
N LEU A 427 -7.15 -17.67 -9.97
CA LEU A 427 -6.22 -16.55 -10.12
C LEU A 427 -4.94 -16.74 -9.31
N GLY A 428 -5.01 -17.56 -8.27
CA GLY A 428 -3.89 -17.93 -7.41
C GLY A 428 -4.39 -18.43 -6.05
N ILE A 429 -3.46 -18.93 -5.24
CA ILE A 429 -3.67 -19.30 -3.84
C ILE A 429 -2.70 -18.51 -2.98
N SER A 430 -3.18 -18.00 -1.86
CA SER A 430 -2.42 -17.27 -0.86
C SER A 430 -2.70 -17.80 0.54
N ALA A 431 -2.01 -17.26 1.54
CA ALA A 431 -2.46 -17.38 2.91
C ALA A 431 -3.86 -16.75 3.09
N GLU A 432 -4.56 -17.16 4.15
CA GLU A 432 -5.85 -16.60 4.54
C GLU A 432 -5.80 -15.07 4.58
N TYR A 433 -6.81 -14.40 4.03
CA TYR A 433 -6.94 -12.95 3.97
C TYR A 433 -5.92 -12.22 3.06
N ASP A 434 -5.01 -12.97 2.42
CA ASP A 434 -4.02 -12.42 1.49
C ASP A 434 -4.40 -12.63 0.02
N ALA A 435 -5.56 -13.22 -0.28
CA ALA A 435 -5.91 -13.47 -1.67
C ALA A 435 -6.21 -12.16 -2.37
N PRO A 436 -5.73 -11.99 -3.62
CA PRO A 436 -6.03 -10.80 -4.37
C PRO A 436 -7.54 -10.75 -4.63
N ASP A 437 -8.13 -9.57 -4.49
CA ASP A 437 -9.49 -9.30 -4.96
C ASP A 437 -9.61 -9.84 -6.41
N PRO A 438 -10.60 -10.70 -6.71
CA PRO A 438 -10.83 -11.20 -8.07
C PRO A 438 -10.93 -10.10 -9.13
N TRP A 439 -11.36 -8.90 -8.74
CA TRP A 439 -11.47 -7.71 -9.58
C TRP A 439 -10.29 -6.76 -9.49
N SER A 440 -9.21 -7.14 -8.79
CA SER A 440 -7.96 -6.36 -8.85
C SER A 440 -7.38 -6.41 -10.26
N GLU A 441 -6.68 -5.36 -10.66
CA GLU A 441 -6.03 -5.30 -11.97
C GLU A 441 -5.04 -6.47 -12.16
N ASP A 442 -4.28 -6.84 -11.12
CA ASP A 442 -3.40 -8.01 -11.10
C ASP A 442 -4.18 -9.29 -11.45
N SER A 443 -5.29 -9.53 -10.77
CA SER A 443 -6.19 -10.66 -11.04
C SER A 443 -6.74 -10.65 -12.46
N MET A 444 -7.15 -9.49 -12.98
CA MET A 444 -7.64 -9.36 -14.35
C MET A 444 -6.55 -9.66 -15.40
N GLN A 445 -5.29 -9.29 -15.14
CA GLN A 445 -4.15 -9.63 -16.01
C GLN A 445 -3.82 -11.13 -15.96
N MET A 446 -3.85 -11.73 -14.77
CA MET A 446 -3.70 -13.19 -14.62
C MET A 446 -4.79 -13.94 -15.37
N TRP A 447 -6.04 -13.52 -15.23
CA TRP A 447 -7.17 -14.04 -16.00
C TRP A 447 -6.93 -13.92 -17.51
N ALA A 448 -6.46 -12.77 -17.98
CA ALA A 448 -6.16 -12.55 -19.40
C ALA A 448 -5.08 -13.53 -19.90
N ILE A 449 -4.05 -13.83 -19.11
CA ILE A 449 -3.05 -14.85 -19.48
C ILE A 449 -3.70 -16.23 -19.63
N TYR A 450 -4.53 -16.63 -18.67
CA TYR A 450 -5.21 -17.92 -18.69
C TYR A 450 -6.15 -18.08 -19.89
N LYS A 451 -6.85 -17.01 -20.29
CA LYS A 451 -7.75 -17.03 -21.46
C LYS A 451 -7.02 -16.79 -22.79
N SER A 452 -5.80 -16.25 -22.78
CA SER A 452 -5.05 -15.94 -24.00
C SER A 452 -4.57 -17.18 -24.76
N ASP A 453 -4.33 -17.03 -26.06
CA ASP A 453 -3.62 -18.03 -26.86
C ASP A 453 -2.12 -17.69 -26.87
N LEU A 454 -1.33 -18.43 -26.10
CA LEU A 454 0.11 -18.18 -25.94
C LEU A 454 0.93 -18.47 -27.20
N SER A 455 0.35 -19.12 -28.22
CA SER A 455 0.99 -19.31 -29.52
C SER A 455 0.96 -18.05 -30.40
N LYS A 456 0.06 -17.10 -30.10
CA LYS A 456 -0.05 -15.83 -30.82
C LYS A 456 1.00 -14.85 -30.33
N MET A 457 2.10 -14.80 -31.08
CA MET A 457 3.23 -13.94 -30.78
C MET A 457 3.09 -12.57 -31.47
N ARG A 458 3.50 -11.51 -30.77
CA ARG A 458 3.66 -10.15 -31.30
C ARG A 458 5.09 -9.68 -31.08
N ARG A 459 5.68 -9.08 -32.11
CA ARG A 459 7.00 -8.45 -32.02
C ARG A 459 6.85 -7.10 -31.32
N VAL A 460 7.63 -6.89 -30.26
CA VAL A 460 7.68 -5.63 -29.50
C VAL A 460 9.13 -5.17 -29.35
N LEU A 461 9.31 -3.88 -29.11
CA LEU A 461 10.62 -3.31 -28.80
C LEU A 461 11.01 -3.64 -27.36
N ARG A 462 12.28 -3.95 -27.10
CA ARG A 462 12.84 -4.08 -25.76
C ARG A 462 12.92 -2.71 -25.11
N THR A 463 13.64 -1.78 -25.76
CA THR A 463 13.67 -0.35 -25.43
C THR A 463 12.66 0.39 -26.31
N PRO A 464 11.71 1.13 -25.73
CA PRO A 464 10.68 1.82 -26.52
C PRO A 464 11.22 3.03 -27.29
N LYS A 465 10.49 3.47 -28.33
CA LYS A 465 10.92 4.57 -29.22
C LYS A 465 11.14 5.90 -28.49
N PHE A 466 10.32 6.23 -27.50
CA PHE A 466 10.47 7.47 -26.73
C PHE A 466 11.75 7.49 -25.87
N MET A 467 12.39 6.33 -25.67
CA MET A 467 13.70 6.17 -25.03
C MET A 467 14.86 6.05 -26.05
N GLY A 468 14.60 6.30 -27.34
CA GLY A 468 15.59 6.15 -28.40
C GLY A 468 15.77 4.72 -28.91
N GLY A 469 14.87 3.80 -28.56
CA GLY A 469 14.91 2.43 -29.09
C GLY A 469 14.52 2.38 -30.57
N GLU A 470 15.32 1.68 -31.37
CA GLU A 470 15.09 1.49 -32.81
C GLU A 470 14.47 0.12 -33.11
N ASP A 471 13.77 0.00 -34.25
CA ASP A 471 13.23 -1.28 -34.73
C ASP A 471 14.33 -2.10 -35.44
N ILE A 472 15.25 -2.60 -34.63
CA ILE A 472 16.36 -3.47 -35.04
C ILE A 472 16.26 -4.83 -34.34
N GLU A 473 16.96 -5.84 -34.85
CA GLU A 473 16.88 -7.22 -34.36
C GLU A 473 17.27 -7.31 -32.87
N GLU A 474 18.33 -6.60 -32.48
CA GLU A 474 18.87 -6.56 -31.13
C GLU A 474 17.91 -5.92 -30.11
N ASN A 475 17.08 -4.99 -30.57
CA ASN A 475 16.11 -4.26 -29.74
C ASN A 475 14.69 -4.81 -29.89
N THR A 476 14.49 -5.98 -30.53
CA THR A 476 13.16 -6.57 -30.64
C THR A 476 13.08 -7.94 -29.99
N ILE A 477 11.86 -8.32 -29.60
CA ILE A 477 11.55 -9.62 -29.05
C ILE A 477 10.13 -10.00 -29.43
N SER A 478 9.88 -11.28 -29.68
CA SER A 478 8.53 -11.80 -29.88
C SER A 478 7.97 -12.28 -28.55
N LEU A 479 6.85 -11.71 -28.11
CA LEU A 479 6.14 -12.09 -26.88
C LEU A 479 4.75 -12.64 -27.21
N PRO A 480 4.19 -13.56 -26.41
CA PRO A 480 2.76 -13.82 -26.42
C PRO A 480 1.98 -12.50 -26.33
N THR A 481 0.88 -12.39 -27.07
CA THR A 481 0.14 -11.12 -27.23
C THR A 481 -0.23 -10.48 -25.87
N VAL A 482 -0.62 -11.29 -24.88
CA VAL A 482 -0.93 -10.81 -23.52
C VAL A 482 0.28 -10.18 -22.80
N LEU A 483 1.48 -10.75 -22.97
CA LEU A 483 2.71 -10.19 -22.41
C LEU A 483 3.15 -8.93 -23.18
N ALA A 484 2.90 -8.89 -24.49
CA ALA A 484 3.13 -7.69 -25.29
C ALA A 484 2.22 -6.53 -24.86
N ASP A 485 0.93 -6.80 -24.63
CA ASP A 485 -0.04 -5.80 -24.13
C ASP A 485 0.37 -5.26 -22.76
N PHE A 486 0.80 -6.15 -21.85
CA PHE A 486 1.31 -5.76 -20.54
C PHE A 486 2.57 -4.89 -20.65
N LYS A 487 3.53 -5.28 -21.49
CA LYS A 487 4.76 -4.50 -21.72
C LYS A 487 4.41 -3.09 -22.21
N GLU A 488 3.53 -2.98 -23.21
CA GLU A 488 3.14 -1.69 -23.76
C GLU A 488 2.39 -0.83 -22.74
N LYS A 489 1.60 -1.44 -21.84
CA LYS A 489 1.00 -0.74 -20.70
C LYS A 489 2.08 -0.16 -19.78
N CYS A 490 3.10 -0.95 -19.43
CA CYS A 490 4.24 -0.48 -18.65
C CYS A 490 4.98 0.66 -19.36
N ASP A 491 5.29 0.49 -20.64
CA ASP A 491 6.01 1.49 -21.44
C ASP A 491 5.22 2.81 -21.51
N ARG A 492 3.89 2.78 -21.71
CA ARG A 492 3.06 3.99 -21.70
C ARG A 492 3.06 4.72 -20.36
N ARG A 493 2.98 3.98 -19.25
CA ARG A 493 3.04 4.58 -17.90
C ARG A 493 4.40 5.23 -17.63
N ILE A 494 5.48 4.58 -18.06
CA ILE A 494 6.84 5.13 -17.97
C ILE A 494 6.96 6.38 -18.86
N GLU A 495 6.40 6.36 -20.08
CA GLU A 495 6.38 7.53 -20.95
C GLU A 495 5.65 8.71 -20.28
N CYS A 496 4.46 8.48 -19.73
CA CYS A 496 3.71 9.48 -18.96
C CYS A 496 4.58 10.11 -17.87
N MET A 497 5.27 9.29 -17.07
CA MET A 497 6.16 9.77 -16.01
C MET A 497 7.32 10.63 -16.53
N ILE A 498 7.92 10.25 -17.66
CA ILE A 498 9.00 11.01 -18.29
C ILE A 498 8.51 12.34 -18.84
N LYS A 499 7.31 12.36 -19.45
CA LYS A 499 6.71 13.60 -19.98
C LYS A 499 6.36 14.59 -18.87
N GLN A 500 6.14 14.10 -17.65
CA GLN A 500 6.02 14.94 -16.46
C GLN A 500 7.36 15.40 -15.87
N GLY A 501 8.49 15.09 -16.53
CA GLY A 501 9.82 15.58 -16.17
C GLY A 501 10.65 14.60 -15.33
N LEU A 502 10.21 13.36 -15.14
CA LEU A 502 10.98 12.35 -14.42
C LEU A 502 12.08 11.77 -15.31
N LEU A 503 13.33 11.90 -14.88
CA LEU A 503 14.46 11.22 -15.51
C LEU A 503 14.52 9.79 -14.99
N MET A 504 14.48 8.81 -15.89
CA MET A 504 14.35 7.40 -15.54
C MET A 504 15.37 6.50 -16.24
N ASP A 505 15.99 5.61 -15.48
CA ASP A 505 16.78 4.50 -16.00
C ASP A 505 15.86 3.31 -16.26
N TYR A 506 15.76 2.85 -17.51
CA TYR A 506 14.84 1.80 -17.94
C TYR A 506 15.52 0.45 -18.14
N GLU A 507 14.86 -0.62 -17.71
CA GLU A 507 15.29 -2.00 -17.89
C GLU A 507 14.11 -2.89 -18.28
N PHE A 508 14.28 -3.68 -19.34
CA PHE A 508 13.35 -4.74 -19.73
C PHE A 508 14.07 -6.09 -19.67
N VAL A 509 13.52 -7.01 -18.87
CA VAL A 509 14.08 -8.35 -18.66
C VAL A 509 13.05 -9.41 -19.08
N PRO A 510 13.24 -10.10 -20.20
CA PRO A 510 12.46 -11.29 -20.50
C PRO A 510 12.93 -12.47 -19.65
N GLU A 511 12.00 -13.21 -19.08
CA GLU A 511 12.27 -14.45 -18.34
C GLU A 511 12.02 -15.66 -19.24
N TYR A 512 12.88 -16.66 -19.15
CA TYR A 512 12.80 -17.88 -19.96
C TYR A 512 12.76 -19.12 -19.07
N ASN A 513 11.98 -20.11 -19.49
CA ASN A 513 12.06 -21.45 -18.92
C ASN A 513 13.34 -22.14 -19.43
N GLY A 514 14.24 -22.49 -18.51
CA GLY A 514 15.61 -22.94 -18.76
C GLY A 514 15.76 -24.20 -19.63
N GLU A 515 14.69 -24.98 -19.81
CA GLU A 515 14.75 -26.20 -20.63
C GLU A 515 14.45 -25.98 -22.12
N TYR A 516 13.76 -24.89 -22.50
CA TYR A 516 13.25 -24.74 -23.88
C TYR A 516 13.44 -23.35 -24.49
N GLY A 517 14.02 -22.40 -23.77
CA GLY A 517 14.19 -21.03 -24.27
C GLY A 517 12.86 -20.34 -24.58
N LYS A 518 11.74 -20.87 -24.07
CA LYS A 518 10.41 -20.26 -24.17
C LYS A 518 10.28 -19.18 -23.11
N ILE A 519 9.66 -18.06 -23.48
CA ILE A 519 9.40 -16.95 -22.57
C ILE A 519 8.37 -17.39 -21.52
N SER A 520 8.76 -17.29 -20.25
CA SER A 520 7.94 -17.63 -19.09
C SER A 520 7.38 -16.40 -18.38
N GLY A 521 7.84 -15.21 -18.73
CA GLY A 521 7.39 -13.96 -18.14
C GLY A 521 8.22 -12.77 -18.60
N ILE A 522 7.87 -11.59 -18.12
CA ILE A 522 8.62 -10.37 -18.35
C ILE A 522 8.66 -9.51 -17.08
N ARG A 523 9.73 -8.73 -16.95
CA ARG A 523 9.87 -7.66 -15.96
C ARG A 523 10.25 -6.37 -16.68
N VAL A 524 9.56 -5.29 -16.32
CA VAL A 524 9.85 -3.92 -16.76
C VAL A 524 10.11 -3.09 -15.51
N ASN A 525 11.31 -2.51 -15.40
CA ASN A 525 11.68 -1.62 -14.32
C ASN A 525 12.05 -0.25 -14.89
N ALA A 526 11.70 0.82 -14.18
CA ALA A 526 12.27 2.13 -14.44
C ALA A 526 12.61 2.83 -13.12
N LYS A 527 13.83 3.33 -12.94
CA LYS A 527 14.24 3.98 -11.69
C LYS A 527 14.41 5.47 -11.91
N ALA A 528 13.71 6.30 -11.13
CA ALA A 528 13.89 7.74 -11.19
C ALA A 528 15.24 8.17 -10.58
N ASN A 529 15.89 9.17 -11.18
CA ASN A 529 17.17 9.72 -10.71
C ASN A 529 16.99 10.80 -9.61
N VAL A 530 16.03 10.58 -8.71
CA VAL A 530 15.70 11.48 -7.60
C VAL A 530 15.43 10.65 -6.34
N ASP A 531 16.03 11.03 -5.21
CA ASP A 531 16.05 10.25 -3.97
C ASP A 531 14.67 10.00 -3.32
N TRP A 532 13.62 10.68 -3.78
CA TRP A 532 12.28 10.68 -3.17
C TRP A 532 11.16 10.12 -4.05
N ILE A 533 11.40 9.86 -5.36
CA ILE A 533 10.50 9.08 -6.22
C ILE A 533 11.14 7.73 -6.42
N SER A 534 10.46 6.69 -5.96
CA SER A 534 10.97 5.32 -6.07
C SER A 534 10.43 4.69 -7.37
N ALA A 535 11.06 3.61 -7.79
CA ALA A 535 10.99 3.07 -9.14
C ALA A 535 9.57 2.78 -9.66
N PHE A 536 9.40 2.69 -10.98
CA PHE A 536 8.37 1.88 -11.60
C PHE A 536 8.83 0.42 -11.64
N SER A 537 7.96 -0.52 -11.29
CA SER A 537 8.20 -1.95 -11.49
C SER A 537 6.92 -2.67 -11.89
N GLY A 538 6.99 -3.40 -13.01
CA GLY A 538 5.94 -4.28 -13.49
C GLY A 538 6.53 -5.65 -13.76
N GLU A 539 5.90 -6.69 -13.22
CA GLU A 539 6.27 -8.08 -13.47
C GLU A 539 5.01 -8.86 -13.83
N LEU A 540 5.11 -9.71 -14.86
CA LEU A 540 4.05 -10.59 -15.27
C LEU A 540 4.63 -11.94 -15.70
N LYS A 541 4.14 -13.01 -15.09
CA LYS A 541 4.61 -14.38 -15.30
C LYS A 541 3.51 -15.27 -15.84
N ILE A 542 3.87 -16.15 -16.78
CA ILE A 542 3.00 -17.21 -17.25
C ILE A 542 2.98 -18.30 -16.17
N PRO A 543 1.79 -18.72 -15.70
CA PRO A 543 1.68 -19.83 -14.76
C PRO A 543 2.34 -21.11 -15.31
N VAL A 544 3.03 -21.86 -14.46
CA VAL A 544 3.74 -23.09 -14.84
C VAL A 544 2.82 -24.09 -15.55
N GLY A 545 1.55 -24.19 -15.11
CA GLY A 545 0.55 -25.07 -15.72
C GLY A 545 0.04 -24.65 -17.11
N ARG A 546 0.57 -23.56 -17.70
CA ARG A 546 0.19 -23.04 -19.02
C ARG A 546 1.36 -23.03 -20.03
N MET A 547 2.59 -23.27 -19.58
CA MET A 547 3.77 -23.38 -20.47
C MET A 547 3.84 -24.75 -21.14
#